data_AF-A0A2G9ZUM1-F1
#
_entry.id   AF-A0A2G9ZUM1-F1
#
_cell.length_a   1.000
_cell.length_b   1.000
_cell.length_c   1.000
_cell.angle_alpha   90.00
_cell.angle_beta   90.00
_cell.angle_gamma   90.00
#
_symmetry.space_group_name_H-M   'P 1'
#
loop_
_entity.id
_entity.type
_entity.pdbx_description
1 polymer ?
#
loop_
_entity_poly.entity_id
_entity_poly.type
_entity_poly.pdbx_seq_one_letter_code
_entity_poly.pdbx_strand_id
1 'polypeptide(L)' 'MFECPCHTGRFDPEGQPVSGPPKKPLLLLPHKVEEGNLLVQITL' A
#
# COMPACT_ATOMS: atom_id res chain seq x y z
N MET A 1 -6.13 5.16 -4.99
CA MET A 1 -6.99 5.29 -3.79
C MET A 1 -7.42 3.90 -3.39
N PHE A 2 -7.07 3.48 -2.18
CA PHE A 2 -7.40 2.17 -1.62
C PHE A 2 -8.35 2.35 -0.44
N GLU A 3 -9.32 1.44 -0.27
CA GLU A 3 -10.30 1.53 0.81
C GLU A 3 -10.37 0.22 1.60
N CYS A 4 -10.27 0.33 2.93
CA CYS A 4 -10.47 -0.76 3.87
C CYS A 4 -11.99 -0.93 4.11
N PRO A 5 -12.56 -2.10 3.78
CA PRO A 5 -14.01 -2.31 3.83
C PRO A 5 -14.60 -2.35 5.25
N CYS A 6 -13.78 -2.48 6.29
CA CYS A 6 -14.27 -2.64 7.67
C CYS A 6 -14.81 -1.32 8.27
N HIS A 7 -14.10 -0.21 8.04
CA HIS A 7 -14.42 1.08 8.66
C HIS A 7 -14.13 2.26 7.72
N THR A 8 -14.12 2.01 6.39
CA THR A 8 -13.89 3.03 5.35
C THR A 8 -12.56 3.79 5.52
N GLY A 9 -11.54 3.10 6.03
CA GLY A 9 -10.17 3.65 6.08
C GLY A 9 -9.64 3.81 4.66
N ARG A 10 -9.08 4.97 4.32
CA ARG A 10 -8.65 5.29 2.96
C ARG A 10 -7.17 5.60 2.88
N PHE A 11 -6.54 5.16 1.80
CA PHE A 11 -5.12 5.37 1.54
C PHE A 11 -4.88 5.89 0.11
N ASP A 12 -3.92 6.80 -0.05
CA ASP A 12 -3.46 7.24 -1.36
C ASP A 12 -2.54 6.19 -2.03
N PRO A 13 -2.14 6.36 -3.30
CA PRO A 13 -1.22 5.45 -3.98
C PRO A 13 0.13 5.23 -3.28
N GLU A 14 0.59 6.21 -2.51
CA GLU A 14 1.81 6.18 -1.69
C GLU A 14 1.60 5.50 -0.32
N GLY A 15 0.39 5.01 -0.07
CA GLY A 15 0.02 4.29 1.14
C GLY A 15 -0.25 5.17 2.36
N GLN A 16 -0.30 6.49 2.22
CA GLN A 16 -0.61 7.39 3.33
C GLN A 16 -2.08 7.32 3.72
N PRO A 17 -2.41 7.31 5.02
CA PRO A 17 -3.80 7.36 5.44
C PRO A 17 -4.40 8.74 5.14
N VAL A 18 -5.49 8.76 4.39
CA VAL A 18 -6.20 9.98 3.99
C VAL A 18 -7.48 10.17 4.81
N SER A 19 -8.11 9.08 5.28
CA SER A 19 -9.29 9.15 6.16
C SER A 19 -9.53 7.86 6.95
N GLY A 20 -10.46 7.94 7.91
CA GLY A 20 -10.90 6.82 8.72
C GLY A 20 -9.98 6.54 9.92
N PRO A 21 -10.17 5.40 10.61
CA PRO A 21 -9.41 5.09 11.81
C PRO A 21 -7.89 4.82 11.61
N PRO A 22 -7.38 4.32 10.46
CA PRO A 22 -5.95 4.06 10.30
C PRO A 22 -5.07 5.30 10.53
N LYS A 23 -4.01 5.14 11.34
CA LYS A 23 -3.05 6.21 11.67
C LYS A 23 -1.64 5.96 11.12
N LYS A 24 -1.38 4.75 10.62
CA LYS A 24 -0.08 4.35 10.07
C LYS A 24 -0.21 4.17 8.56
N PRO A 25 0.81 4.58 7.77
CA PRO A 25 0.87 4.26 6.35
C PRO A 25 0.94 2.75 6.09
N LEU A 26 0.57 2.35 4.88
CA LEU A 26 0.82 1.01 4.36
C LEU A 26 2.33 0.79 4.19
N LEU A 27 2.76 -0.47 4.33
CA LEU A 27 4.13 -0.85 4.02
C LEU A 27 4.34 -0.79 2.50
N LEU A 28 5.29 0.04 2.07
CA LEU A 28 5.75 0.03 0.69
C LEU A 28 6.83 -1.04 0.52
N LEU A 29 6.59 -1.96 -0.42
CA LEU A 29 7.56 -2.99 -0.78
C LEU A 29 8.44 -2.49 -1.94
N PRO A 30 9.77 -2.55 -1.81
CA PRO A 30 10.65 -2.29 -2.94
C PRO A 30 10.31 -3.23 -4.09
N HIS A 31 10.22 -2.68 -5.31
CA HIS A 31 9.85 -3.46 -6.47
C HIS A 31 10.50 -2.91 -7.74
N LYS A 32 10.60 -3.77 -8.76
CA LYS A 32 11.02 -3.39 -10.11
C LYS A 32 10.22 -4.18 -11.15
N VAL A 33 10.15 -3.65 -12.37
CA VAL A 33 9.64 -4.40 -13.54
C VAL A 33 10.84 -4.90 -14.35
N GLU A 34 10.92 -6.21 -14.56
CA GLU A 34 11.99 -6.86 -15.32
C GLU A 34 11.37 -7.95 -16.21
N GLU A 35 11.64 -7.90 -17.52
CA GLU A 35 11.12 -8.86 -18.50
C GLU A 35 9.58 -9.04 -18.46
N GLY A 36 8.84 -7.95 -18.19
CA GLY A 36 7.38 -7.97 -18.08
C GLY A 36 6.85 -8.50 -16.75
N ASN A 37 7.72 -8.88 -15.82
CA ASN A 37 7.35 -9.34 -14.48
C ASN A 37 7.53 -8.22 -13.44
N LEU A 38 6.58 -8.09 -12.52
CA LEU A 38 6.72 -7.26 -11.33
C LEU A 38 7.42 -8.08 -10.23
N LEU A 39 8.66 -7.74 -9.93
CA LEU A 39 9.45 -8.37 -8.88
C LEU A 39 9.32 -7.55 -7.59
N VAL A 40 8.95 -8.20 -6.50
CA VAL A 40 8.72 -7.58 -5.18
C VAL A 40 9.71 -8.13 -4.18
N GLN A 41 10.44 -7.26 -3.50
CA GLN A 41 11.37 -7.65 -2.44
C GLN A 41 10.64 -7.75 -1.10
N ILE A 42 10.72 -8.92 -0.46
CA ILE A 42 10.16 -9.17 0.87
C ILE A 42 11.32 -9.42 1.84
N THR A 43 11.39 -8.62 2.91
CA THR A 43 12.28 -8.85 4.05
C THR A 43 11.41 -9.41 5.18
N LEU A 44 11.69 -10.64 5.62
CA LEU A 44 11.01 -11.28 6.77
C LEU A 44 11.58 -10.80 8.10
#